data_AF-A0A7X8ZPI0-F1
#
_entry.id   AF-A0A7X8ZPI0-F1
#
_cell.length_a   1.000
_cell.length_b   1.000
_cell.length_c   1.000
_cell.angle_alpha   90.00
_cell.angle_beta   90.00
_cell.angle_gamma   90.00
#
_symmetry.space_group_name_H-M   'P 1'
#
loop_
_entity.id
_entity.type
_entity.pdbx_description
1 polymer ?
#
loop_
_entity_poly.entity_id
_entity_poly.type
_entity_poly.pdbx_seq_one_letter_code
_entity_poly.pdbx_strand_id
1 'polypeptide(L)'
;NTGLLYHAFDEAKGQRWADPQTGLSPHFWSRSIGWYFMAVLDVLDFLPTAHPDRLSLIKIVNDLALCLVSYQDETGLWWQVTDEKGREGNYLETSGTSMFAYSLYKGIRLGFLNNKFLDFADKAIEGIKKLYLFKDDKAEYHLDGICSVAGLGGNPYRDGSFKYYICEPRKLDDFKGVAPFVLALLEGEKLKEV
;
A
#
# COMPACT_ATOMS: atom_id res chain seq x y z
N ASN A 1 -8.71 5.18 17.21
CA ASN A 1 -8.67 5.59 15.79
C ASN A 1 -7.25 5.30 15.29
N THR A 2 -7.08 4.36 14.37
CA THR A 2 -5.77 3.89 13.86
C THR A 2 -5.17 4.83 12.82
N GLY A 3 -6.00 5.67 12.17
CA GLY A 3 -5.59 6.50 11.03
C GLY A 3 -5.52 5.75 9.69
N LEU A 4 -5.68 4.42 9.71
CA LEU A 4 -5.75 3.60 8.51
C LEU A 4 -7.15 3.65 7.89
N LEU A 5 -7.22 3.39 6.58
CA LEU A 5 -8.46 3.37 5.82
C LEU A 5 -8.88 1.91 5.55
N TYR A 6 -10.14 1.61 5.84
CA TYR A 6 -10.71 0.30 5.53
C TYR A 6 -10.75 0.05 4.02
N HIS A 7 -10.67 -1.23 3.62
CA HIS A 7 -10.67 -1.62 2.22
C HIS A 7 -11.92 -1.15 1.47
N ALA A 8 -13.10 -1.26 2.08
CA ALA A 8 -14.34 -0.84 1.44
C ALA A 8 -15.37 -0.28 2.41
N PHE A 9 -16.36 0.37 1.81
CA PHE A 9 -17.56 0.92 2.44
C PHE A 9 -18.78 0.54 1.61
N ASP A 10 -19.83 0.07 2.27
CA ASP A 10 -21.16 -0.14 1.71
C ASP A 10 -22.15 0.81 2.38
N GLU A 11 -22.58 1.85 1.65
CA GLU A 11 -23.54 2.85 2.12
C GLU A 11 -24.89 2.23 2.49
N ALA A 12 -25.34 1.22 1.72
CA ALA A 12 -26.60 0.54 1.97
C ALA A 12 -26.52 -0.44 3.14
N LYS A 13 -25.31 -0.79 3.59
CA LYS A 13 -25.03 -1.77 4.66
C LYS A 13 -25.71 -3.12 4.40
N GLY A 14 -25.86 -3.49 3.13
CA GLY A 14 -26.51 -4.71 2.68
C GLY A 14 -25.54 -5.88 2.50
N GLN A 15 -24.25 -5.59 2.34
CA GLN A 15 -23.20 -6.60 2.27
C GLN A 15 -22.95 -7.22 3.65
N ARG A 16 -22.82 -8.55 3.71
CA ARG A 16 -22.56 -9.27 4.98
C ARG A 16 -21.20 -8.96 5.60
N TRP A 17 -20.27 -8.40 4.83
CA TRP A 17 -18.95 -7.98 5.35
C TRP A 17 -19.00 -6.57 5.94
N ALA A 18 -20.05 -5.80 5.67
CA ALA A 18 -20.15 -4.41 6.07
C ALA A 18 -20.63 -4.31 7.52
N ASP A 19 -19.93 -3.50 8.31
CA ASP A 19 -20.36 -3.18 9.66
C ASP A 19 -21.75 -2.49 9.63
N PRO A 20 -22.72 -2.92 10.46
CA PRO A 20 -24.09 -2.41 10.39
C PRO A 20 -24.23 -0.94 10.80
N GLN A 21 -23.26 -0.37 11.52
CA GLN A 21 -23.31 1.03 11.94
C GLN A 21 -22.60 1.94 10.94
N THR A 22 -21.45 1.52 10.46
CA THR A 22 -20.52 2.35 9.68
C THR A 22 -20.47 1.98 8.19
N GLY A 23 -20.94 0.80 7.81
CA GLY A 23 -20.82 0.25 6.46
C GLY A 23 -19.41 -0.21 6.07
N LEU A 24 -18.43 -0.10 6.97
CA LEU A 24 -17.02 -0.36 6.67
C LEU A 24 -16.70 -1.87 6.70
N SER A 25 -15.75 -2.29 5.88
CA SER A 25 -15.16 -3.63 5.94
C SER A 25 -14.34 -3.82 7.23
N PRO A 26 -14.02 -5.05 7.67
CA PRO A 26 -13.47 -5.26 9.02
C PRO A 26 -11.96 -5.06 9.16
N HIS A 27 -11.18 -4.99 8.07
CA HIS A 27 -9.70 -4.95 8.13
C HIS A 27 -9.08 -3.93 7.19
N PHE A 28 -7.83 -3.57 7.49
CA PHE A 28 -6.98 -2.64 6.75
C PHE A 28 -6.06 -3.43 5.82
N TRP A 29 -6.41 -3.48 4.53
CA TRP A 29 -5.63 -4.21 3.55
C TRP A 29 -4.58 -3.32 2.88
N SER A 30 -3.30 -3.66 3.02
CA SER A 30 -2.19 -2.80 2.60
C SER A 30 -2.29 -2.33 1.15
N ARG A 31 -2.59 -3.22 0.19
CA ARG A 31 -2.74 -2.80 -1.21
C ARG A 31 -3.93 -1.86 -1.45
N SER A 32 -5.03 -1.98 -0.71
CA SER A 32 -6.15 -1.01 -0.86
C SER A 32 -5.75 0.40 -0.43
N ILE A 33 -5.02 0.51 0.69
CA ILE A 33 -4.51 1.80 1.17
C ILE A 33 -3.45 2.32 0.20
N GLY A 34 -2.61 1.43 -0.33
CA GLY A 34 -1.60 1.75 -1.34
C GLY A 34 -2.20 2.39 -2.59
N TRP A 35 -3.27 1.80 -3.14
CA TRP A 35 -4.00 2.38 -4.27
C TRP A 35 -4.50 3.79 -3.96
N TYR A 36 -5.11 4.00 -2.80
CA TYR A 36 -5.63 5.30 -2.42
C TYR A 36 -4.51 6.33 -2.28
N PHE A 37 -3.40 5.96 -1.66
CA PHE A 37 -2.27 6.87 -1.44
C PHE A 37 -1.62 7.28 -2.78
N MET A 38 -1.39 6.33 -3.68
CA MET A 38 -0.92 6.61 -5.04
C MET A 38 -1.89 7.54 -5.78
N ALA A 39 -3.18 7.23 -5.75
CA ALA A 39 -4.19 8.00 -6.48
C ALA A 39 -4.25 9.46 -6.03
N VAL A 40 -4.18 9.73 -4.72
CA VAL A 40 -4.19 11.11 -4.20
C VAL A 40 -2.99 11.90 -4.71
N LEU A 41 -1.79 11.29 -4.74
CA LEU A 41 -0.58 11.93 -5.27
C LEU A 41 -0.64 12.13 -6.79
N ASP A 42 -1.15 11.15 -7.52
CA ASP A 42 -1.25 11.20 -8.97
C ASP A 42 -2.27 12.25 -9.42
N VAL A 43 -3.39 12.40 -8.71
CA VAL A 43 -4.35 13.50 -8.95
C VAL A 43 -3.71 14.87 -8.72
N LEU A 44 -2.84 15.00 -7.72
CA LEU A 44 -2.15 16.26 -7.40
C LEU A 44 -1.19 16.74 -8.51
N ASP A 45 -0.75 15.87 -9.41
CA ASP A 45 0.03 16.27 -10.60
C ASP A 45 -0.82 17.06 -11.61
N PHE A 46 -2.12 16.79 -11.68
CA PHE A 46 -3.03 17.39 -12.65
C PHE A 46 -3.93 18.48 -12.06
N LEU A 47 -4.05 18.53 -10.73
CA LEU A 47 -4.91 19.49 -10.06
C LEU A 47 -4.28 20.90 -10.07
N PRO A 48 -5.00 21.94 -10.54
CA PRO A 48 -4.48 23.31 -10.52
C PRO A 48 -4.02 23.72 -9.12
N THR A 49 -2.91 24.45 -9.04
CA THR A 49 -2.34 24.88 -7.75
C THR A 49 -3.30 25.72 -6.90
N ALA A 50 -4.21 26.46 -7.56
CA ALA A 50 -5.24 27.27 -6.92
C ALA A 50 -6.57 26.52 -6.64
N HIS A 51 -6.65 25.22 -6.92
CA HIS A 51 -7.87 24.44 -6.68
C HIS A 51 -8.20 24.41 -5.18
N PRO A 52 -9.46 24.68 -4.76
CA PRO A 52 -9.81 24.82 -3.35
C PRO A 52 -9.50 23.57 -2.52
N ASP A 53 -9.70 22.38 -3.09
CA ASP A 53 -9.49 21.11 -2.37
C ASP A 53 -8.04 20.60 -2.39
N ARG A 54 -7.12 21.32 -3.04
CA ARG A 54 -5.73 20.85 -3.18
C ARG A 54 -5.04 20.67 -1.83
N LEU A 55 -5.27 21.59 -0.90
CA LEU A 55 -4.70 21.52 0.45
C LEU A 55 -5.28 20.33 1.25
N SER A 56 -6.55 19.98 1.03
CA SER A 56 -7.18 18.82 1.65
C SER A 56 -6.53 17.52 1.18
N LEU A 57 -6.22 17.38 -0.11
CA LEU A 57 -5.50 16.22 -0.64
C LEU A 57 -4.06 16.12 -0.11
N ILE A 58 -3.34 17.25 -0.01
CA ILE A 58 -2.01 17.27 0.60
C ILE A 58 -2.07 16.88 2.08
N LYS A 59 -3.12 17.29 2.79
CA LYS A 59 -3.34 16.86 4.18
C LYS A 59 -3.52 15.34 4.26
N ILE A 60 -4.31 14.74 3.37
CA ILE A 60 -4.48 13.29 3.28
C ILE A 60 -3.12 12.59 3.05
N VAL A 61 -2.30 13.10 2.13
CA VAL A 61 -0.93 12.59 1.90
C VAL A 61 -0.09 12.59 3.17
N ASN A 62 -0.11 13.69 3.93
CA ASN A 62 0.65 13.83 5.17
C ASN A 62 0.13 12.91 6.28
N ASP A 63 -1.19 12.84 6.45
CA ASP A 63 -1.83 11.99 7.46
C ASP A 63 -1.55 10.50 7.18
N LEU A 64 -1.68 10.06 5.92
CA LEU A 64 -1.39 8.69 5.51
C LEU A 64 0.09 8.35 5.67
N ALA A 65 1.01 9.23 5.24
CA ALA A 65 2.44 9.01 5.41
C ALA A 65 2.79 8.82 6.89
N LEU A 66 2.31 9.72 7.76
CA LEU A 66 2.57 9.66 9.20
C LEU A 66 1.98 8.39 9.85
N CYS A 67 0.76 8.02 9.47
CA CYS A 67 0.10 6.83 9.97
C CYS A 67 0.86 5.57 9.52
N LEU A 68 1.10 5.41 8.22
CA LEU A 68 1.68 4.20 7.65
C LEU A 68 3.08 3.91 8.19
N VAL A 69 3.96 4.92 8.33
CA VAL A 69 5.31 4.66 8.88
C VAL A 69 5.31 4.13 10.30
N SER A 70 4.25 4.40 11.08
CA SER A 70 4.10 3.82 12.43
C SER A 70 3.81 2.31 12.42
N TYR A 71 3.38 1.77 11.28
CA TYR A 71 3.10 0.33 11.06
C TYR A 71 4.19 -0.38 10.25
N GLN A 72 5.29 0.30 9.89
CA GLN A 72 6.37 -0.32 9.15
C GLN A 72 7.06 -1.39 10.01
N ASP A 73 7.25 -2.57 9.42
CA ASP A 73 7.97 -3.65 10.06
C ASP A 73 9.48 -3.37 10.16
N GLU A 74 10.17 -4.09 11.06
CA GLU A 74 11.63 -3.98 11.20
C GLU A 74 12.38 -4.35 9.92
N THR A 75 11.80 -5.20 9.08
CA THR A 75 12.28 -5.53 7.74
C THR A 75 12.16 -4.38 6.73
N GLY A 76 11.35 -3.35 7.02
CA GLY A 76 11.01 -2.27 6.10
C GLY A 76 9.69 -2.46 5.35
N LEU A 77 9.10 -3.66 5.40
CA LEU A 77 7.85 -3.96 4.69
C LEU A 77 6.62 -3.64 5.55
N TRP A 78 5.46 -3.68 4.91
CA TRP A 78 4.17 -3.69 5.59
C TRP A 78 3.50 -5.06 5.43
N TRP A 79 2.69 -5.40 6.42
CA TRP A 79 1.94 -6.64 6.48
C TRP A 79 0.72 -6.61 5.55
N GLN A 80 0.28 -7.76 5.02
CA GLN A 80 -0.93 -7.88 4.19
C GLN A 80 -2.15 -7.23 4.85
N VAL A 81 -2.39 -7.58 6.13
CA VAL A 81 -3.28 -6.81 7.01
C VAL A 81 -2.42 -5.89 7.86
N THR A 82 -2.51 -4.58 7.64
CA THR A 82 -1.49 -3.60 8.00
C THR A 82 -1.23 -3.49 9.50
N ASP A 83 -2.27 -3.57 10.33
CA ASP A 83 -2.21 -3.37 11.79
C ASP A 83 -2.07 -4.68 12.60
N GLU A 84 -2.08 -5.83 11.93
CA GLU A 84 -2.06 -7.16 12.56
C GLU A 84 -0.64 -7.76 12.54
N LYS A 85 0.37 -6.93 12.87
CA LYS A 85 1.79 -7.32 12.85
C LYS A 85 2.03 -8.56 13.72
N GLY A 86 2.69 -9.57 13.16
CA GLY A 86 3.07 -10.79 13.87
C GLY A 86 1.92 -11.74 14.20
N ARG A 87 0.67 -11.40 13.82
CA ARG A 87 -0.47 -12.31 13.97
C ARG A 87 -0.26 -13.53 13.06
N GLU A 88 -0.48 -14.72 13.60
CA GLU A 88 -0.27 -15.99 12.90
C GLU A 88 -0.99 -16.00 11.54
N GLY A 89 -0.24 -16.35 10.48
CA GLY A 89 -0.72 -16.40 9.11
C GLY A 89 -0.66 -15.07 8.35
N ASN A 90 -0.50 -13.93 9.03
CA ASN A 90 -0.18 -12.68 8.33
C ASN A 90 1.20 -12.79 7.67
N TYR A 91 1.46 -11.96 6.66
CA TYR A 91 2.73 -11.96 5.95
C TYR A 91 3.09 -10.57 5.48
N LEU A 92 4.39 -10.31 5.32
CA LEU A 92 4.89 -9.09 4.68
C LEU A 92 4.53 -9.10 3.20
N GLU A 93 3.89 -8.05 2.71
CA GLU A 93 3.28 -8.04 1.38
C GLU A 93 3.93 -7.01 0.47
N THR A 94 4.36 -7.48 -0.70
CA THR A 94 5.24 -6.73 -1.61
C THR A 94 4.53 -5.60 -2.33
N SER A 95 3.29 -5.80 -2.79
CA SER A 95 2.62 -4.77 -3.60
C SER A 95 2.24 -3.53 -2.79
N GLY A 96 1.58 -3.70 -1.64
CA GLY A 96 1.25 -2.62 -0.71
C GLY A 96 2.50 -1.89 -0.24
N THR A 97 3.55 -2.63 0.13
CA THR A 97 4.85 -2.02 0.48
C THR A 97 5.39 -1.17 -0.67
N SER A 98 5.37 -1.68 -1.90
CA SER A 98 5.87 -0.96 -3.08
C SER A 98 5.07 0.33 -3.34
N MET A 99 3.74 0.28 -3.17
CA MET A 99 2.87 1.45 -3.31
C MET A 99 3.11 2.50 -2.23
N PHE A 100 3.37 2.07 -1.00
CA PHE A 100 3.76 2.98 0.08
C PHE A 100 5.11 3.62 -0.20
N ALA A 101 6.11 2.84 -0.63
CA ALA A 101 7.43 3.37 -1.01
C ALA A 101 7.32 4.40 -2.13
N TYR A 102 6.60 4.08 -3.22
CA TYR A 102 6.30 5.02 -4.29
C TYR A 102 5.70 6.32 -3.76
N SER A 103 4.68 6.21 -2.91
CA SER A 103 3.93 7.36 -2.42
C SER A 103 4.78 8.24 -1.50
N LEU A 104 5.64 7.64 -0.68
CA LEU A 104 6.60 8.37 0.15
C LEU A 104 7.63 9.10 -0.72
N TYR A 105 8.27 8.44 -1.69
CA TYR A 105 9.21 9.09 -2.60
C TYR A 105 8.56 10.23 -3.38
N LYS A 106 7.41 9.96 -4.00
CA LYS A 106 6.69 10.96 -4.80
C LYS A 106 6.23 12.13 -3.95
N GLY A 107 5.71 11.88 -2.74
CA GLY A 107 5.31 12.93 -1.80
C GLY A 107 6.48 13.82 -1.39
N ILE A 108 7.69 13.25 -1.21
CA ILE A 108 8.91 14.02 -0.95
C ILE A 108 9.28 14.85 -2.19
N ARG A 109 9.32 14.23 -3.38
CA ARG A 109 9.70 14.89 -4.64
C ARG A 109 8.79 16.07 -4.97
N LEU A 110 7.49 15.95 -4.69
CA LEU A 110 6.52 17.02 -4.88
C LEU A 110 6.55 18.10 -3.78
N GLY A 111 7.39 17.91 -2.74
CA GLY A 111 7.50 18.83 -1.61
C GLY A 111 6.32 18.78 -0.62
N PHE A 112 5.50 17.72 -0.68
CA PHE A 112 4.35 17.54 0.23
C PHE A 112 4.74 16.82 1.51
N LEU A 113 5.80 16.02 1.48
CA LEU A 113 6.35 15.28 2.62
C LEU A 113 7.76 15.76 2.93
N ASN A 114 8.12 15.71 4.22
CA ASN A 114 9.46 16.03 4.69
C ASN A 114 10.45 14.88 4.42
N ASN A 115 11.73 15.20 4.20
CA ASN A 115 12.79 14.21 3.95
C ASN A 115 12.96 13.16 5.04
N LYS A 116 12.44 13.35 6.26
CA LYS A 116 12.40 12.31 7.30
C LYS A 116 11.70 11.01 6.87
N PHE A 117 10.84 11.08 5.84
CA PHE A 117 10.15 9.91 5.29
C PHE A 117 11.01 9.11 4.31
N LEU A 118 12.16 9.66 3.88
CA LEU A 118 13.06 9.02 2.91
C LEU A 118 13.59 7.68 3.42
N ASP A 119 14.07 7.65 4.67
CA ASP A 119 14.59 6.44 5.30
C ASP A 119 13.56 5.30 5.32
N PHE A 120 12.27 5.63 5.48
CA PHE A 120 11.19 4.63 5.45
C PHE A 120 10.97 4.08 4.05
N ALA A 121 11.02 4.93 3.01
CA ALA A 121 10.88 4.52 1.63
C ALA A 121 12.09 3.68 1.15
N ASP A 122 13.30 4.10 1.50
CA ASP A 122 14.54 3.37 1.20
C ASP A 122 14.54 2.00 1.87
N LYS A 123 14.19 1.94 3.16
CA LYS A 123 14.11 0.69 3.91
C LYS A 123 13.07 -0.26 3.32
N ALA A 124 11.96 0.25 2.80
CA ALA A 124 10.95 -0.55 2.13
C ALA A 124 11.49 -1.21 0.85
N ILE A 125 12.18 -0.44 0.01
CA ILE A 125 12.79 -0.95 -1.23
C ILE A 125 13.89 -1.96 -0.92
N GLU A 126 14.80 -1.65 0.00
CA GLU A 126 15.88 -2.56 0.37
C GLU A 126 15.36 -3.83 1.05
N GLY A 127 14.29 -3.71 1.85
CA GLY A 127 13.58 -4.85 2.41
C GLY A 127 13.00 -5.76 1.33
N ILE A 128 12.30 -5.20 0.34
CA ILE A 128 11.74 -5.97 -0.79
C ILE A 128 12.86 -6.67 -1.55
N LYS A 129 13.94 -5.93 -1.89
CA LYS A 129 15.09 -6.50 -2.60
C LYS A 129 15.71 -7.68 -1.86
N LYS A 130 15.83 -7.56 -0.53
CA LYS A 130 16.42 -8.60 0.31
C LYS A 130 15.54 -9.83 0.46
N LEU A 131 14.22 -9.65 0.58
CA LEU A 131 13.30 -10.74 0.95
C LEU A 131 12.60 -11.38 -0.25
N TYR A 132 12.34 -10.62 -1.30
CA TYR A 132 11.40 -11.03 -2.36
C TYR A 132 11.91 -10.81 -3.79
N LEU A 133 13.04 -10.14 -4.00
CA LEU A 133 13.66 -10.02 -5.33
C LEU A 133 14.82 -10.99 -5.47
N PHE A 134 14.78 -11.85 -6.48
CA PHE A 134 15.86 -12.79 -6.76
C PHE A 134 16.06 -12.98 -8.26
N LYS A 135 17.15 -13.65 -8.63
CA LYS A 135 17.41 -14.05 -10.02
C LYS A 135 17.24 -15.55 -10.18
N ASP A 136 16.70 -15.97 -11.32
CA ASP A 136 16.71 -17.39 -11.72
C ASP A 136 18.05 -17.80 -12.34
N ASP A 137 18.12 -19.06 -12.81
CA ASP A 137 19.29 -19.63 -13.47
C ASP A 137 19.64 -18.94 -14.80
N LYS A 138 18.71 -18.16 -15.38
CA LYS A 138 18.91 -17.36 -16.59
C LYS A 138 19.29 -15.91 -16.28
N ALA A 139 19.48 -15.59 -15.00
CA ALA A 139 19.74 -14.25 -14.50
C ALA A 139 18.58 -13.25 -14.70
N GLU A 140 17.36 -13.74 -14.92
CA GLU A 140 16.13 -12.94 -14.98
C GLU A 140 15.66 -12.60 -13.56
N TYR A 141 15.19 -11.36 -13.35
CA TYR A 141 14.69 -10.93 -12.05
C TYR A 141 13.24 -11.38 -11.84
N HIS A 142 12.97 -11.93 -10.66
CA HIS A 142 11.63 -12.30 -10.21
C HIS A 142 11.29 -11.63 -8.89
N LEU A 143 10.03 -11.22 -8.76
CA LEU A 143 9.49 -10.55 -7.58
C LEU A 143 8.36 -11.38 -6.95
N ASP A 144 8.56 -11.81 -5.72
CA ASP A 144 7.60 -12.61 -4.93
C ASP A 144 6.90 -11.79 -3.83
N GLY A 145 6.10 -12.45 -2.99
CA GLY A 145 5.41 -11.83 -1.85
C GLY A 145 4.19 -11.01 -2.25
N ILE A 146 3.71 -11.16 -3.48
CA ILE A 146 2.62 -10.35 -4.03
C ILE A 146 1.29 -11.06 -3.82
N CYS A 147 0.36 -10.45 -3.09
CA CYS A 147 -1.01 -10.96 -3.01
C CYS A 147 -1.64 -10.94 -4.42
N SER A 148 -2.17 -12.05 -4.93
CA SER A 148 -2.69 -12.10 -6.32
C SER A 148 -3.95 -11.27 -6.50
N VAL A 149 -4.86 -11.36 -5.53
CA VAL A 149 -6.17 -10.71 -5.56
C VAL A 149 -6.71 -10.65 -4.13
N ALA A 150 -7.49 -9.62 -3.83
CA ALA A 150 -8.43 -9.63 -2.73
C ALA A 150 -9.59 -8.71 -3.13
N GLY A 151 -10.79 -9.07 -2.70
CA GLY A 151 -12.03 -8.31 -2.88
C GLY A 151 -13.02 -8.60 -1.76
N LEU A 152 -14.25 -8.11 -1.88
CA LEU A 152 -15.31 -8.34 -0.89
C LEU A 152 -16.61 -8.73 -1.59
N GLY A 153 -17.46 -9.50 -0.91
CA GLY A 153 -18.71 -10.03 -1.46
C GLY A 153 -18.50 -11.01 -2.61
N GLY A 154 -19.44 -11.07 -3.56
CA GLY A 154 -19.35 -11.93 -4.75
C GLY A 154 -19.69 -13.41 -4.50
N ASN A 155 -19.31 -14.27 -5.46
CA ASN A 155 -19.48 -15.73 -5.41
C ASN A 155 -18.21 -16.43 -5.95
N PRO A 156 -17.48 -17.25 -5.17
CA PRO A 156 -17.71 -17.54 -3.75
C PRO A 156 -17.65 -16.27 -2.90
N TYR A 157 -18.38 -16.27 -1.78
CA TYR A 157 -18.55 -15.06 -0.98
C TYR A 157 -17.29 -14.74 -0.18
N ARG A 158 -16.80 -13.52 -0.35
CA ARG A 158 -15.59 -13.00 0.30
C ARG A 158 -16.02 -12.12 1.47
N ASP A 159 -15.85 -12.64 2.69
CA ASP A 159 -16.37 -12.02 3.92
C ASP A 159 -15.51 -10.88 4.48
N GLY A 160 -14.30 -10.70 3.93
CA GLY A 160 -13.37 -9.68 4.40
C GLY A 160 -12.73 -10.01 5.74
N SER A 161 -12.90 -11.21 6.30
CA SER A 161 -12.24 -11.60 7.55
C SER A 161 -10.71 -11.59 7.42
N PHE A 162 -10.01 -11.50 8.55
CA PHE A 162 -8.54 -11.67 8.58
C PHE A 162 -8.11 -12.94 7.84
N LYS A 163 -8.77 -14.07 8.15
CA LYS A 163 -8.51 -15.37 7.52
C LYS A 163 -8.65 -15.29 5.99
N TYR A 164 -9.69 -14.62 5.51
CA TYR A 164 -9.86 -14.44 4.08
C TYR A 164 -8.67 -13.70 3.44
N TYR A 165 -8.25 -12.56 3.99
CA TYR A 165 -7.11 -11.79 3.43
C TYR A 165 -5.79 -12.56 3.43
N ILE A 166 -5.52 -13.36 4.46
CA ILE A 166 -4.27 -14.11 4.56
C ILE A 166 -4.27 -15.41 3.73
N CYS A 167 -5.46 -15.93 3.38
CA CYS A 167 -5.59 -17.12 2.54
C CYS A 167 -5.53 -16.82 1.04
N GLU A 168 -5.63 -15.55 0.64
CA GLU A 168 -5.50 -15.19 -0.77
C GLU A 168 -4.10 -15.58 -1.31
N PRO A 169 -4.01 -16.16 -2.53
CA PRO A 169 -2.75 -16.67 -3.05
C PRO A 169 -1.69 -15.58 -3.18
N ARG A 170 -0.44 -15.95 -2.92
CA ARG A 170 0.73 -15.14 -3.29
C ARG A 170 1.25 -15.63 -4.63
N LYS A 171 1.62 -14.70 -5.51
CA LYS A 171 2.09 -15.00 -6.86
C LYS A 171 3.40 -14.31 -7.16
N LEU A 172 4.29 -15.09 -7.79
CA LEU A 172 5.49 -14.59 -8.43
C LEU A 172 5.10 -13.70 -9.63
N ASP A 173 5.77 -12.57 -9.79
CA ASP A 173 5.66 -11.65 -10.92
C ASP A 173 4.24 -11.19 -11.24
N ASP A 174 3.34 -11.17 -10.25
CA ASP A 174 2.02 -10.59 -10.44
C ASP A 174 2.17 -9.08 -10.70
N PHE A 175 1.64 -8.63 -11.83
CA PHE A 175 1.75 -7.24 -12.29
C PHE A 175 1.26 -6.20 -11.26
N LYS A 176 0.38 -6.58 -10.33
CA LYS A 176 -0.11 -5.70 -9.26
C LYS A 176 0.96 -5.37 -8.22
N GLY A 177 2.04 -6.15 -8.14
CA GLY A 177 3.23 -5.85 -7.34
C GLY A 177 4.41 -5.38 -8.17
N VAL A 178 4.64 -5.98 -9.34
CA VAL A 178 5.76 -5.61 -10.23
C VAL A 178 5.65 -4.15 -10.68
N ALA A 179 4.48 -3.71 -11.14
CA ALA A 179 4.34 -2.34 -11.65
C ALA A 179 4.54 -1.29 -10.54
N PRO A 180 3.92 -1.39 -9.34
CA PRO A 180 4.22 -0.48 -8.24
C PRO A 180 5.68 -0.51 -7.78
N PHE A 181 6.34 -1.67 -7.81
CA PHE A 181 7.75 -1.77 -7.45
C PHE A 181 8.64 -0.99 -8.43
N VAL A 182 8.42 -1.15 -9.74
CA VAL A 182 9.13 -0.38 -10.76
C VAL A 182 8.85 1.12 -10.62
N LEU A 183 7.59 1.51 -10.41
CA LEU A 183 7.23 2.92 -10.19
C LEU A 183 7.94 3.50 -8.96
N ALA A 184 8.02 2.74 -7.87
CA ALA A 184 8.71 3.18 -6.66
C ALA A 184 10.22 3.38 -6.89
N LEU A 185 10.87 2.47 -7.64
CA LEU A 185 12.27 2.63 -8.03
C LEU A 185 12.49 3.90 -8.86
N LEU A 186 11.62 4.16 -9.84
CA LEU A 186 11.71 5.36 -10.69
C LEU A 186 11.54 6.65 -9.89
N GLU A 187 10.61 6.71 -8.94
CA GLU A 187 10.46 7.89 -8.08
C GLU A 187 11.67 8.06 -7.14
N GLY A 188 12.23 6.97 -6.62
CA GLY A 188 13.46 7.00 -5.82
C GLY A 188 14.68 7.47 -6.63
N GLU A 189 14.79 7.10 -7.91
CA GLU A 189 15.84 7.58 -8.81
C GLU A 189 15.72 9.08 -9.08
N LYS A 190 14.51 9.58 -9.40
CA LYS A 190 14.26 11.02 -9.61
C LYS A 190 14.67 11.89 -8.42
N LEU A 191 14.59 11.37 -7.19
CA LEU A 191 15.02 12.10 -6.00
C LEU A 191 16.54 12.24 -5.88
N LYS A 192 17.33 11.36 -6.49
CA LYS A 192 18.80 11.42 -6.48
C LYS A 192 19.35 12.42 -7.50
N GLU A 193 18.53 12.80 -8.47
CA GLU A 193 18.89 13.74 -9.54
C GLU A 193 18.61 15.21 -9.17
N VAL A 194 17.97 15.46 -8.02
CA VAL A 194 17.62 16.78 -7.49
C VAL A 194 18.59 17.17 -6.37
#